data_AF-A0A0C3AN97-F1
#
_entry.id   AF-A0A0C3AN97-F1
#
_cell.length_a   1.000
_cell.length_b   1.000
_cell.length_c   1.000
_cell.angle_alpha   90.00
_cell.angle_beta   90.00
_cell.angle_gamma   90.00
#
_symmetry.space_group_name_H-M   'P 1'
#
loop_
_entity.id
_entity.type
_entity.pdbx_description
1 polymer ?
#
loop_
_entity_poly.entity_id
_entity_poly.type
_entity_poly.pdbx_seq_one_letter_code
_entity_poly.pdbx_strand_id
1 'polypeptide(L)' 'ISFYFCIPAMITGGIWVYQAEVEHGKHLDHLKEENGGTLPQPPDYDYLNRRVKPFPWGMNSLFFNPEVCALYATLE' A
#
# COMPACT_ATOMS: atom_id res chain seq x y z
N ILE A 1 26.99 -16.13 16.71
CA ILE A 1 26.53 -15.22 15.61
C ILE A 1 25.06 -14.87 15.78
N SER A 2 24.13 -15.83 15.80
CA SER A 2 22.67 -15.55 15.80
C SER A 2 22.20 -14.63 16.96
N PHE A 3 22.58 -14.91 18.21
CA PHE A 3 22.12 -14.11 19.35
C PHE A 3 22.78 -12.73 19.48
N TYR A 4 24.06 -12.63 19.11
CA TYR A 4 24.85 -11.42 19.33
C TYR A 4 24.96 -10.50 18.11
N PHE A 5 24.55 -10.97 16.93
CA PHE A 5 24.55 -10.18 15.70
C PHE A 5 23.15 -10.11 15.10
N CYS A 6 22.51 -11.25 14.84
CA CYS A 6 21.21 -11.24 14.15
C CYS A 6 20.11 -10.61 15.03
N ILE A 7 20.08 -10.87 16.34
CA ILE A 7 19.08 -10.25 17.22
C ILE A 7 19.26 -8.73 17.29
N PRO A 8 20.46 -8.18 17.59
CA PRO A 8 20.65 -6.72 17.53
C PRO A 8 20.31 -6.12 16.17
N ALA A 9 20.70 -6.77 15.06
CA ALA A 9 20.39 -6.31 13.72
C ALA A 9 18.87 -6.27 13.44
N MET A 10 18.12 -7.30 13.87
CA MET A 10 16.67 -7.32 13.75
C MET A 10 16.00 -6.26 14.62
N ILE A 11 16.51 -5.99 15.83
CA ILE A 11 15.98 -4.93 16.70
C ILE A 11 16.17 -3.56 16.05
N THR A 12 17.39 -3.25 15.61
CA THR A 12 17.67 -1.97 14.95
C THR A 12 16.86 -1.80 13.66
N GLY A 13 16.78 -2.85 12.83
CA GLY A 13 15.94 -2.85 11.63
C GLY A 13 14.45 -2.68 11.95
N GLY A 14 13.96 -3.34 13.00
CA GLY A 14 12.57 -3.23 13.45
C GLY A 14 12.20 -1.84 13.93
N ILE A 15 13.10 -1.17 14.69
CA ILE A 15 12.89 0.23 15.11
C ILE A 15 12.80 1.16 13.90
N TRP A 16 13.69 0.98 12.92
CA TRP A 16 13.70 1.81 11.72
C TRP A 16 12.44 1.62 10.87
N VAL A 17 12.03 0.37 10.61
CA VAL A 17 10.79 0.08 9.87
C VAL A 17 9.57 0.64 10.61
N TYR A 18 9.52 0.50 11.94
CA TYR A 18 8.43 1.07 12.73
C TYR A 18 8.28 2.59 12.54
N GLN A 19 9.39 3.33 12.55
CA GLN A 19 9.38 4.77 12.32
C GLN A 19 8.89 5.11 10.90
N ALA A 20 9.39 4.40 9.89
CA ALA A 20 8.98 4.59 8.50
C ALA A 20 7.48 4.30 8.29
N GLU A 21 6.94 3.24 8.91
CA GLU A 21 5.51 2.90 8.86
C GLU A 21 4.64 3.96 9.55
N VAL A 22 5.10 4.51 10.69
CA VAL A 22 4.40 5.62 11.37
C VAL A 22 4.36 6.88 10.49
N GLU A 23 5.44 7.20 9.80
CA GLU A 23 5.47 8.32 8.84
C GLU A 23 4.56 8.06 7.64
N HIS A 24 4.55 6.83 7.11
CA HIS A 24 3.64 6.39 6.06
C HIS A 24 2.17 6.53 6.48
N GLY A 25 1.81 6.10 7.68
CA GLY A 25 0.45 6.23 8.23
C GLY A 25 0.01 7.68 8.29
N LYS A 26 0.85 8.57 8.84
CA LYS A 26 0.56 10.01 8.88
C LYS A 26 0.41 10.61 7.49
N HIS A 27 1.24 10.22 6.54
CA HIS A 27 1.12 10.69 5.16
C HIS A 27 -0.23 10.28 4.54
N LEU A 28 -0.66 9.04 4.74
CA LEU A 28 -1.98 8.58 4.29
C LEU A 28 -3.12 9.33 4.96
N ASP A 29 -3.01 9.61 6.26
CA ASP A 29 -4.03 10.39 6.98
C ASP A 29 -4.12 11.83 6.47
N HIS A 30 -2.98 12.49 6.24
CA HIS A 30 -2.94 13.82 5.60
C HIS A 30 -3.58 13.80 4.20
N LEU A 31 -3.25 12.81 3.37
CA LEU A 31 -3.86 12.67 2.04
C LEU A 31 -5.37 12.44 2.11
N LYS A 32 -5.86 11.69 3.10
CA LYS A 32 -7.30 11.50 3.33
C LYS A 32 -7.96 12.81 3.77
N GLU A 33 -7.34 13.55 4.68
CA GLU A 33 -7.85 14.85 5.15
C GLU A 33 -7.95 15.87 4.00
N GLU A 34 -6.92 15.97 3.15
CA GLU A 34 -6.89 16.88 2.01
C GLU A 34 -7.93 16.52 0.93
N ASN A 35 -8.24 15.24 0.77
CA ASN A 35 -9.15 14.73 -0.26
C ASN A 35 -10.54 14.33 0.28
N GLY A 36 -11.00 15.02 1.33
CA GLY A 36 -12.39 14.93 1.81
C GLY A 36 -12.76 13.60 2.47
N GLY A 37 -11.78 12.93 3.08
CA GLY A 37 -11.94 11.65 3.79
C GLY A 37 -11.66 10.42 2.93
N THR A 38 -11.27 10.59 1.66
CA THR A 38 -10.94 9.49 0.75
C THR A 38 -9.49 9.58 0.29
N LEU A 39 -8.83 8.45 0.03
CA LEU A 39 -7.49 8.48 -0.56
C LEU A 39 -7.59 8.96 -2.03
N PRO A 40 -6.62 9.78 -2.50
CA PRO A 40 -6.66 10.28 -3.86
C PRO A 40 -6.56 9.11 -4.84
N GLN A 41 -7.41 9.16 -5.87
CA GLN A 41 -7.31 8.26 -7.01
C GLN A 41 -5.95 8.49 -7.70
N PRO A 42 -5.12 7.46 -7.88
CA PRO A 42 -3.88 7.62 -8.62
C PRO A 42 -4.20 7.99 -10.09
N PRO A 43 -3.32 8.74 -10.76
CA PRO A 43 -3.55 9.13 -12.15
C PRO A 43 -3.69 7.88 -13.05
N ASP A 44 -4.75 7.84 -13.85
CA ASP A 44 -5.04 6.72 -14.75
C ASP A 44 -4.19 6.84 -16.02
N TYR A 45 -3.01 6.22 -16.01
CA TYR A 45 -2.15 6.11 -17.19
C TYR A 45 -2.41 4.77 -17.91
N ASP A 46 -2.38 4.76 -19.24
CA ASP A 46 -2.66 3.58 -20.09
C ASP A 46 -1.85 2.31 -19.77
N TYR A 47 -0.69 2.47 -19.13
CA TYR A 47 0.18 1.35 -18.72
C TYR A 47 -0.10 0.86 -17.30
N LEU A 48 -0.76 1.66 -16.46
CA LEU A 48 -1.17 1.26 -15.12
C LEU A 48 -2.42 0.38 -15.19
N ASN A 49 -2.51 -0.60 -14.29
CA ASN A 49 -3.64 -1.53 -14.19
C ASN A 49 -4.07 -2.20 -15.51
N ARG A 50 -3.19 -2.28 -16.51
CA ARG A 50 -3.47 -2.91 -17.79
C ARG A 50 -3.86 -4.38 -17.59
N ARG A 51 -4.99 -4.77 -18.18
CA ARG A 51 -5.48 -6.16 -18.23
C ARG A 51 -5.70 -6.57 -19.68
N VAL A 52 -4.82 -7.41 -20.21
CA VAL A 52 -4.98 -8.01 -21.56
C VAL A 52 -5.85 -9.27 -21.50
N LYS A 53 -5.79 -10.01 -20.39
CA LYS A 53 -6.61 -11.20 -20.10
C LYS A 53 -7.10 -11.11 -18.64
N PRO A 54 -8.35 -11.49 -18.34
CA PRO A 54 -8.85 -11.53 -16.97
C PRO A 54 -8.14 -12.60 -16.13
N PHE A 55 -8.08 -12.41 -14.81
CA PHE A 55 -7.56 -13.42 -13.90
C PHE A 55 -8.52 -14.62 -13.79
N PRO A 56 -8.00 -15.84 -13.57
CA PRO A 56 -8.84 -17.03 -13.51
C PRO A 56 -9.63 -17.21 -12.19
N TRP A 57 -9.44 -16.33 -11.19
CA TRP A 57 -10.10 -16.42 -9.87
C TRP A 57 -11.03 -15.25 -9.53
N GLY A 58 -11.10 -14.22 -10.37
CA GLY A 58 -11.93 -13.04 -10.11
C GLY A 58 -11.41 -11.77 -10.80
N MET A 59 -12.06 -10.63 -10.54
CA MET A 59 -11.68 -9.35 -11.14
C MET A 59 -10.38 -8.77 -10.55
N ASN A 60 -10.15 -9.00 -9.27
CA ASN A 60 -9.07 -8.38 -8.51
C ASN A 60 -7.84 -9.30 -8.37
N SER A 61 -6.67 -8.68 -8.14
CA SER A 61 -5.45 -9.42 -7.78
C SER A 61 -5.56 -10.05 -6.39
N LEU A 62 -4.74 -11.07 -6.12
CA LEU A 62 -4.76 -11.80 -4.84
C LEU A 62 -4.51 -10.89 -3.61
N PHE A 63 -3.64 -9.90 -3.73
CA PHE A 63 -3.34 -8.91 -2.68
C PHE A 63 -3.95 -7.53 -2.99
N PHE A 64 -5.15 -7.52 -3.58
CA PHE A 64 -5.87 -6.27 -3.83
C PHE A 64 -6.41 -5.68 -2.52
N ASN A 65 -6.05 -4.44 -2.21
CA ASN A 65 -6.64 -3.66 -1.12
C ASN A 65 -7.50 -2.53 -1.71
N PRO A 66 -8.82 -2.48 -1.46
CA PRO A 66 -9.66 -1.40 -1.98
C PRO A 66 -9.27 0.00 -1.48
N GLU A 67 -8.60 0.13 -0.34
CA GLU A 67 -8.19 1.44 0.16
C GLU A 67 -6.99 2.02 -0.62
N VAL A 68 -6.11 1.15 -1.12
CA VAL A 68 -4.82 1.57 -1.73
C VAL A 68 -4.80 1.33 -3.24
N CYS A 69 -5.52 0.32 -3.72
CA CYS A 69 -5.49 -0.14 -5.11
C CYS A 69 -6.77 0.21 -5.88
N ALA A 70 -7.76 0.87 -5.26
CA ALA A 70 -8.99 1.21 -5.95
C ALA A 70 -8.73 2.27 -7.03
N LEU A 71 -8.65 1.81 -8.27
CA LEU A 71 -8.88 2.62 -9.46
C LEU A 71 -10.32 2.44 -10.01
N TYR A 72 -11.13 1.55 -9.43
CA TYR A 72 -12.46 1.19 -9.97
C TYR A 72 -13.51 0.76 -8.92
N ALA A 73 -13.37 1.16 -7.65
CA ALA A 73 -14.32 0.79 -6.60
C ALA A 73 -15.54 1.72 -6.48
N THR A 74 -15.61 2.80 -7.26
CA THR A 74 -16.65 3.84 -7.18
C THR A 74 -17.41 4.04 -8.50
N LEU A 75 -17.40 3.05 -9.40
CA LEU A 75 -18.20 3.05 -10.64
C LEU A 75 -19.25 1.92 -10.63
N GLU A 76 -19.88 1.72 -9.47
CA GLU A 76 -21.25 1.22 -9.35
C GLU A 76 -22.11 2.29 -8.66
#